data_AF-A0A5D8ZB01-F1
#
_entry.id   AF-A0A5D8ZB01-F1
#
_cell.length_a   1.000
_cell.length_b   1.000
_cell.length_c   1.000
_cell.angle_alpha   90.00
_cell.angle_beta   90.00
_cell.angle_gamma   90.00
#
_symmetry.space_group_name_H-M   'P 1'
#
loop_
_entity.id
_entity.type
_entity.pdbx_description
1 polymer ?
#
loop_
_entity_poly.entity_id
_entity_poly.type
_entity_poly.pdbx_seq_one_letter_code
_entity_poly.pdbx_strand_id
1 'polypeptide(L)'
;MLIYDRRRCRPLTGTDLRRALTLAQRAKLLWLESTGWRLLFVRGQPASVFLAHSEKGYATIVRDGRVLAVRSLTLRPGEGDGPRSNEPSLDAAVA
;
A
#
# COMPACT_ATOMS: atom_id res chain seq x y z
N MET A 1 -8.48 -12.43 -8.79
CA MET A 1 -8.97 -11.34 -7.92
C MET A 1 -7.93 -11.08 -6.82
N LEU A 2 -7.37 -9.87 -6.75
CA LEU A 2 -6.37 -9.50 -5.74
C LEU A 2 -7.11 -8.99 -4.50
N ILE A 3 -7.13 -9.81 -3.45
CA ILE A 3 -7.76 -9.46 -2.17
C ILE A 3 -6.72 -8.75 -1.31
N TYR A 4 -7.03 -7.52 -0.90
CA TYR A 4 -6.28 -6.80 0.12
C TYR A 4 -6.55 -7.43 1.50
N ASP A 5 -5.51 -7.71 2.26
CA ASP A 5 -5.59 -8.26 3.62
C ASP A 5 -4.58 -7.51 4.49
N ARG A 6 -5.05 -6.53 5.27
CA ARG A 6 -4.19 -5.68 6.12
C ARG A 6 -3.31 -6.46 7.09
N ARG A 7 -3.69 -7.69 7.47
CA ARG A 7 -2.87 -8.52 8.37
C ARG A 7 -1.60 -9.03 7.71
N ARG A 8 -1.65 -9.26 6.40
CA ARG A 8 -0.52 -9.69 5.57
C ARG A 8 0.16 -8.53 4.85
N CYS A 9 -0.55 -7.43 4.72
CA CYS A 9 -0.16 -6.20 4.02
C CYS A 9 0.13 -5.10 5.05
N ARG A 10 1.09 -5.34 5.95
CA ARG A 10 1.51 -4.30 6.91
C ARG A 10 2.23 -3.15 6.18
N PRO A 11 2.05 -1.90 6.62
CA PRO A 11 2.92 -0.81 6.17
C PRO A 11 4.36 -1.19 6.54
N LEU A 12 5.21 -1.37 5.53
CA LEU A 12 6.62 -1.70 5.73
C LEU A 12 7.36 -0.44 6.14
N THR A 13 8.23 -0.56 7.15
CA THR A 13 9.16 0.51 7.49
C THR A 13 10.19 0.69 6.37
N GLY A 14 10.85 1.85 6.30
CA GLY A 14 11.82 2.14 5.23
C GLY A 14 12.93 1.08 5.10
N THR A 15 13.37 0.49 6.21
CA THR A 15 14.40 -0.56 6.21
C THR A 15 13.88 -1.89 5.65
N ASP A 16 12.67 -2.29 6.03
CA ASP A 16 12.05 -3.53 5.55
C ASP A 16 11.67 -3.44 4.08
N LEU A 17 11.19 -2.27 3.64
CA LEU A 17 10.86 -1.98 2.26
C LEU A 17 12.12 -2.03 1.37
N ARG A 18 13.26 -1.53 1.87
CA ARG A 18 14.56 -1.63 1.16
C ARG A 18 15.03 -3.08 0.98
N ARG A 19 14.70 -3.98 1.92
CA ARG A 19 15.04 -5.41 1.83
C ARG A 19 14.09 -6.17 0.91
N ALA A 20 12.81 -5.80 0.90
CA ALA A 20 11.79 -6.49 0.11
C ALA A 20 11.83 -6.15 -1.38
N LEU A 21 12.26 -4.93 -1.74
CA LEU A 21 12.17 -4.40 -3.11
C LEU A 21 13.51 -4.40 -3.86
N THR A 22 13.42 -4.69 -5.16
CA THR A 22 14.57 -4.52 -6.06
C THR A 22 14.93 -3.04 -6.21
N LEU A 23 16.12 -2.75 -6.75
CA LEU A 23 16.53 -1.37 -7.03
C LEU A 23 15.58 -0.70 -8.03
N ALA A 24 15.17 -1.42 -9.08
CA ALA A 24 14.23 -0.92 -10.08
C ALA A 24 12.86 -0.58 -9.47
N GLN A 25 12.34 -1.43 -8.59
CA GLN A 25 11.09 -1.15 -7.87
C GLN A 25 11.20 0.08 -6.97
N ARG A 26 12.31 0.24 -6.24
CA ARG A 26 12.55 1.41 -5.39
C ARG A 26 12.62 2.70 -6.17
N ALA A 27 13.39 2.71 -7.26
CA ALA A 27 13.50 3.88 -8.13
C ALA A 27 12.14 4.26 -8.72
N LYS A 28 11.36 3.25 -9.17
CA LYS A 28 10.03 3.51 -9.74
C LYS A 28 9.02 3.97 -8.70
N LEU A 29 9.06 3.40 -7.50
CA LEU A 29 8.22 3.82 -6.38
C LEU A 29 8.48 5.29 -6.03
N LEU A 30 9.74 5.68 -5.86
CA LEU A 30 10.12 7.03 -5.49
C LEU A 30 9.68 8.06 -6.55
N TRP A 31 9.81 7.71 -7.83
CA TRP A 31 9.28 8.53 -8.91
C TRP A 31 7.74 8.62 -8.86
N LEU A 32 7.03 7.51 -8.67
CA LEU A 32 5.56 7.52 -8.58
C LEU A 32 5.06 8.35 -7.38
N GLU A 33 5.73 8.25 -6.23
CA GLU A 33 5.41 9.06 -5.04
C GLU A 33 5.53 10.56 -5.31
N SER A 34 6.57 10.98 -6.04
CA SER A 34 6.71 12.39 -6.47
C SER A 34 5.59 12.88 -7.41
N THR A 35 4.83 11.96 -8.01
CA THR A 35 3.71 12.26 -8.91
C THR A 35 2.33 12.06 -8.26
N GLY A 36 2.28 11.89 -6.92
CA GLY A 36 1.03 11.79 -6.16
C GLY A 36 0.51 10.37 -5.96
N TRP A 37 1.27 9.33 -6.33
CA TRP A 37 0.91 7.97 -5.97
C TRP A 37 1.26 7.68 -4.50
N ARG A 38 0.40 6.93 -3.83
CA ARG A 38 0.58 6.51 -2.45
C ARG A 38 0.79 5.01 -2.38
N LEU A 39 1.86 4.58 -1.72
CA LEU A 39 2.09 3.17 -1.37
C LEU A 39 0.95 2.67 -0.48
N LEU A 40 0.33 1.56 -0.88
CA LEU A 40 -0.65 0.86 -0.07
C LEU A 40 0.00 -0.28 0.71
N PHE A 41 0.65 -1.20 0.01
CA PHE A 41 1.29 -2.37 0.61
C PHE A 41 2.23 -3.07 -0.36
N VAL A 42 3.09 -3.93 0.18
CA VAL A 42 3.92 -4.86 -0.57
C VAL A 42 3.46 -6.28 -0.27
N ARG A 43 3.38 -7.13 -1.30
CA ARG A 43 2.92 -8.52 -1.15
C ARG A 43 3.98 -9.51 -1.64
N GLY A 44 4.27 -10.49 -0.78
CA GLY A 44 4.95 -11.73 -1.12
C GLY A 44 6.42 -11.60 -1.51
N GLN A 45 6.99 -12.73 -1.93
CA GLN A 45 8.28 -12.85 -2.63
C GLN A 45 8.06 -13.72 -3.87
N PRO A 46 8.36 -13.25 -5.10
CA PRO A 46 8.89 -11.92 -5.43
C PRO A 46 7.90 -10.79 -5.10
N ALA A 47 8.42 -9.70 -4.52
CA ALA A 47 7.60 -8.61 -4.03
C ALA A 47 6.82 -7.91 -5.15
N SER A 48 5.51 -7.74 -4.95
CA SER A 48 4.67 -6.84 -5.75
C SER A 48 4.28 -5.64 -4.91
N VAL A 49 4.53 -4.43 -5.42
CA VAL A 49 4.19 -3.17 -4.75
C VAL A 49 2.83 -2.73 -5.24
N PHE A 50 1.91 -2.36 -4.34
CA PHE A 50 0.59 -1.86 -4.70
C PHE A 50 0.45 -0.39 -4.32
N LEU A 51 -0.12 0.39 -5.23
CA LEU A 51 -0.18 1.84 -5.17
C LEU A 51 -1.58 2.33 -5.52
N ALA A 52 -1.94 3.50 -4.97
CA ALA A 52 -3.16 4.22 -5.32
C ALA A 52 -2.84 5.66 -5.73
N HIS A 53 -3.68 6.22 -6.57
CA HIS A 53 -3.71 7.63 -6.95
C HIS A 53 -5.17 8.07 -7.00
N SER A 54 -5.48 9.25 -6.46
CA SER A 54 -6.85 9.78 -6.38
C SER A 54 -7.55 9.82 -7.75
N GLU A 55 -6.84 10.31 -8.77
CA GLU A 55 -7.39 10.45 -10.13
C GLU A 55 -7.13 9.24 -11.06
N LYS A 56 -6.00 8.54 -10.91
CA LYS A 56 -5.55 7.49 -11.85
C LYS A 56 -5.93 6.08 -11.42
N GLY A 57 -6.48 5.92 -10.21
CA GLY A 57 -6.87 4.62 -9.66
C GLY A 57 -5.68 3.86 -9.07
N TYR A 58 -5.58 2.57 -9.36
CA TYR A 58 -4.63 1.67 -8.72
C TYR A 58 -3.57 1.16 -9.69
N ALA A 59 -2.37 0.89 -9.16
CA ALA A 59 -1.28 0.31 -9.93
C ALA A 59 -0.49 -0.67 -9.09
N THR A 60 0.29 -1.52 -9.77
CA THR A 60 1.29 -2.37 -9.15
C THR A 60 2.65 -2.24 -9.83
N ILE A 61 3.72 -2.27 -9.04
CA ILE A 61 5.09 -2.39 -9.54
C ILE A 61 5.53 -3.85 -9.38
N VAL A 62 5.77 -4.51 -10.51
CA VAL A 62 6.33 -5.87 -10.55
C VAL A 62 7.84 -5.85 -10.32
N ARG A 63 8.45 -7.02 -10.09
CA ARG A 63 9.85 -7.19 -9.65
C ARG A 63 10.87 -6.45 -10.52
N ASP A 64 10.62 -6.39 -11.82
CA ASP A 64 11.50 -5.75 -12.81
C ASP A 64 11.31 -4.23 -12.93
N GLY A 65 10.44 -3.64 -12.09
CA GLY A 65 10.17 -2.20 -12.10
C GLY A 65 9.12 -1.76 -13.12
N ARG A 66 8.49 -2.68 -13.86
CA ARG A 66 7.34 -2.34 -14.70
C ARG A 66 6.12 -1.98 -13.86
N VAL A 67 5.34 -1.04 -14.35
CA VAL A 67 4.09 -0.59 -13.72
C VAL A 67 2.91 -1.16 -14.50
N LEU A 68 2.00 -1.82 -13.79
CA LEU A 68 0.77 -2.36 -14.36
C LEU A 68 -0.41 -1.63 -13.72
N ALA A 69 -1.31 -1.07 -14.54
CA ALA A 69 -2.56 -0.50 -14.06
C ALA A 69 -3.48 -1.62 -13.56
N VAL A 70 -4.09 -1.42 -12.39
CA VAL A 70 -4.99 -2.39 -11.76
C VAL A 70 -6.39 -1.77 -11.70
N ARG A 71 -7.36 -2.40 -12.36
CA ARG A 71 -8.74 -1.89 -12.45
C ARG A 71 -9.49 -1.88 -11.11
N SER A 72 -9.16 -2.80 -10.20
CA SER A 72 -9.89 -2.97 -8.93
C SER A 72 -9.00 -3.68 -7.90
N LEU A 73 -8.94 -3.12 -6.70
CA LEU A 73 -8.46 -3.81 -5.51
C LEU A 73 -9.68 -4.20 -4.68
N THR A 74 -9.93 -5.49 -4.54
CA THR A 74 -11.06 -5.97 -3.73
C THR A 74 -10.65 -5.90 -2.27
N LEU A 75 -11.23 -4.95 -1.53
CA LEU A 75 -11.11 -4.88 -0.07
C LEU A 75 -11.93 -6.02 0.55
N ARG A 76 -11.45 -6.61 1.65
CA ARG A 76 -12.30 -7.55 2.39
C ARG A 76 -13.46 -6.79 3.05
N PRO A 77 -14.69 -7.33 3.03
CA PRO A 77 -15.80 -6.78 3.79
C PRO A 77 -15.39 -6.61 5.27
N GLY A 78 -15.53 -5.39 5.81
CA GLY A 78 -15.14 -5.04 7.20
C GLY A 78 -13.85 -4.23 7.34
N GLU A 79 -13.08 -4.02 6.27
CA GLU A 79 -11.99 -3.05 6.26
C GLU A 79 -12.51 -1.67 5.82
N GLY A 80 -13.01 -0.89 6.77
CA GLY A 80 -13.40 0.50 6.55
C GLY A 80 -12.23 1.38 6.08
N ASP A 81 -12.59 2.35 5.24
CA ASP A 81 -11.70 3.35 4.65
C ASP A 81 -11.35 4.40 5.72
N GLY A 82 -10.08 4.47 6.12
CA GLY A 82 -9.66 5.45 7.11
C GLY A 82 -8.23 5.23 7.64
N PRO A 83 -7.41 6.29 7.73
CA PRO A 83 -6.24 6.28 8.58
C PRO A 83 -6.72 6.26 10.04
N ARG A 84 -6.34 5.25 10.82
CA ARG A 84 -6.39 5.38 12.27
C ARG A 84 -5.28 6.32 12.67
N SER A 85 -5.58 7.62 12.74
CA SER A 85 -4.84 8.52 13.61
C SER A 85 -4.81 7.89 15.01
N ASN A 86 -3.60 7.83 15.58
CA ASN A 86 -3.42 7.60 17.00
C ASN A 86 -4.07 8.77 17.75
N GLU A 87 -5.32 8.62 18.16
CA GLU A 87 -5.89 9.37 19.27
C GLU A 87 -6.62 8.39 20.18
N PRO A 88 -6.30 8.35 21.49
CA PRO A 88 -7.12 7.60 22.43
C PRO A 88 -8.46 8.34 22.52
N SER A 89 -9.53 7.72 22.02
CA SER A 89 -10.89 8.18 22.30
C SER A 89 -11.15 7.95 23.79
N LEU A 90 -10.95 9.00 24.57
CA LEU A 90 -11.18 9.06 26.01
C LEU A 90 -12.54 9.71 26.31
N ASP A 91 -13.60 9.34 25.58
CA ASP A 91 -14.95 9.91 25.77
C ASP A 91 -16.05 8.83 25.83
N ALA A 92 -15.76 7.68 26.45
CA ALA A 92 -16.79 6.67 26.74
C ALA A 92 -16.67 6.09 28.15
N ALA A 93 -16.24 6.90 29.12
CA ALA A 93 -16.14 6.44 30.51
C ALA A 93 -16.26 7.57 31.54
N VAL A 94 -17.29 8.43 31.50
CA VAL A 94 -17.77 9.12 32.71
C VAL A 94 -19.29 9.37 32.62
N ALA A 95 -20.01 8.77 33.58
CA ALA A 95 -21.36 9.05 34.09
C ALA A 95 -22.56 8.93 33.14
#